data_AF-A0A2Z2KBN4-F1
#
_entry.id   AF-A0A2Z2KBN4-F1
#
_cell.length_a   1.000
_cell.length_b   1.000
_cell.length_c   1.000
_cell.angle_alpha   90.00
_cell.angle_beta   90.00
_cell.angle_gamma   90.00
#
_symmetry.space_group_name_H-M   'P 1'
#
loop_
_entity.id
_entity.type
_entity.pdbx_description
1 polymer ?
#
loop_
_entity_poly.entity_id
_entity_poly.type
_entity_poly.pdbx_seq_one_letter_code
_entity_poly.pdbx_strand_id
1 'polypeptide(L)'
;MFFHKLPFLYPFPNKIYSLNKTSASAESVVEFVKDKHFITVAMPVSRAFFNSNLIPTLNKLGVKSYVYTVNSRPVMQLLYNFGVHGFYTDREESPEE
;
A
#
# COMPACT_ATOMS: atom_id res chain seq x y z
N MET A 1 9.12 22.02 4.45
CA MET A 1 8.41 20.80 4.89
C MET A 1 9.45 19.77 5.30
N PHE A 2 9.63 19.56 6.61
CA PHE A 2 10.75 18.79 7.19
C PHE A 2 10.39 17.30 7.33
N PHE A 3 10.98 16.42 6.51
CA PHE A 3 10.95 14.96 6.71
C PHE A 3 12.34 14.32 6.75
N HIS A 4 13.41 15.10 6.96
CA HIS A 4 14.80 14.60 6.85
C HIS A 4 15.47 14.19 8.17
N LYS A 5 14.80 14.24 9.34
CA LYS A 5 15.50 14.16 10.65
C LYS A 5 15.02 13.10 11.67
N LEU A 6 14.20 12.11 11.28
CA LEU A 6 13.75 11.07 12.22
C LEU A 6 14.58 9.76 12.27
N PRO A 7 15.21 9.24 11.18
CA PRO A 7 15.78 7.90 11.25
C PRO A 7 17.09 7.78 12.06
N PHE A 8 17.70 8.89 12.47
CA PHE A 8 18.99 8.87 13.17
C PHE A 8 18.88 8.53 14.67
N LEU A 9 17.70 8.74 15.28
CA LEU A 9 17.51 8.53 16.73
C LEU A 9 16.91 7.16 17.08
N TYR A 10 16.20 6.53 16.13
CA TYR A 10 15.66 5.18 16.30
C TYR A 10 15.38 4.54 14.92
N PRO A 11 16.06 3.44 14.56
CA PRO A 11 15.77 2.75 13.30
C PRO A 11 14.46 1.98 13.43
N PHE A 12 13.37 2.53 12.88
CA PHE A 12 12.13 1.77 12.76
C PHE A 12 12.35 0.56 11.84
N PRO A 13 12.24 -0.67 12.37
CA PRO A 13 12.55 -1.88 11.60
C PRO A 13 11.55 -2.11 10.47
N ASN A 14 10.30 -1.67 10.67
CA ASN A 14 9.23 -1.77 9.70
C ASN A 14 8.74 -0.38 9.33
N LYS A 15 8.69 -0.11 8.02
CA LYS A 15 8.21 1.15 7.47
C LYS A 15 7.17 0.84 6.40
N ILE A 16 6.15 1.67 6.31
CA ILE A 16 5.11 1.61 5.29
C ILE A 16 5.34 2.76 4.31
N TYR A 17 5.45 2.46 3.02
CA TYR A 17 5.50 3.49 1.98
C TYR A 17 4.09 3.86 1.54
N SER A 18 3.66 5.10 1.77
CA SER A 18 2.31 5.57 1.47
C SER A 18 2.26 6.43 0.20
N LEU A 19 1.39 6.07 -0.77
CA LEU A 19 1.31 6.69 -2.11
C LEU A 19 0.40 7.93 -2.19
N ASN A 20 0.19 8.64 -1.07
CA ASN A 20 -0.82 9.70 -0.92
C ASN A 20 -0.80 10.84 -1.93
N LYS A 21 0.36 11.21 -2.50
CA LYS A 21 0.51 12.41 -3.35
C LYS A 21 1.54 12.25 -4.46
N THR A 22 1.93 11.02 -4.77
CA THR A 22 2.94 10.78 -5.82
C THR A 22 2.23 10.60 -7.16
N SER A 23 2.71 11.28 -8.20
CA SER A 23 2.40 10.96 -9.60
C SER A 23 3.29 9.83 -10.12
N ALA A 24 4.03 9.15 -9.24
CA ALA A 24 4.96 8.10 -9.62
C ALA A 24 4.25 7.00 -10.42
N SER A 25 4.88 6.53 -11.49
CA SER A 25 4.35 5.40 -12.24
C SER A 25 4.41 4.13 -11.39
N ALA A 26 3.73 3.07 -11.82
CA ALA A 26 3.80 1.78 -11.13
C ALA A 26 5.25 1.27 -11.08
N GLU A 27 6.01 1.48 -12.16
CA GLU A 27 7.41 1.08 -12.30
C GLU A 27 8.29 1.81 -11.30
N SER A 28 8.16 3.14 -11.18
CA SER A 28 8.93 3.93 -10.22
C SER A 28 8.60 3.55 -8.77
N VAL A 29 7.34 3.21 -8.48
CA VAL A 29 6.95 2.70 -7.15
C VAL A 29 7.65 1.37 -6.86
N VAL A 30 7.62 0.44 -7.81
CA VAL A 30 8.26 -0.87 -7.67
C VAL A 30 9.77 -0.74 -7.48
N GLU A 31 10.43 0.12 -8.26
CA GLU A 31 11.86 0.38 -8.14
C GLU A 31 12.21 0.97 -6.77
N PHE A 32 11.47 1.99 -6.33
CA PHE A 32 11.71 2.63 -5.04
C PHE A 32 11.51 1.65 -3.85
N VAL A 33 10.50 0.79 -3.94
CA VAL A 33 10.22 -0.24 -2.93
C VAL A 33 11.37 -1.25 -2.83
N LYS A 34 11.93 -1.66 -3.97
CA LYS A 34 13.11 -2.54 -4.01
C LYS A 34 14.34 -1.86 -3.42
N ASP A 35 14.67 -0.66 -3.89
CA ASP A 35 15.86 0.09 -3.46
C ASP A 35 15.88 0.41 -1.96
N LYS A 36 14.70 0.74 -1.40
CA LYS A 36 14.57 1.08 0.02
C LYS A 36 14.15 -0.10 0.89
N HIS A 37 14.08 -1.31 0.33
CA HIS A 37 13.70 -2.54 1.03
C HIS A 37 12.39 -2.42 1.82
N PHE A 38 11.38 -1.78 1.23
CA PHE A 38 10.06 -1.73 1.84
C PHE A 38 9.37 -3.08 1.72
N ILE A 39 8.80 -3.56 2.82
CA ILE A 39 7.98 -4.78 2.85
C ILE A 39 6.48 -4.48 2.79
N THR A 40 6.08 -3.20 2.84
CA THR A 40 4.69 -2.79 2.87
C THR A 40 4.47 -1.46 2.16
N VAL A 41 3.44 -1.42 1.31
CA VAL A 41 2.96 -0.22 0.60
C VAL A 41 1.52 0.03 0.97
N ALA A 42 1.17 1.29 1.23
CA ALA A 42 -0.20 1.73 1.39
C ALA A 42 -0.59 2.67 0.25
N MET A 43 -1.77 2.51 -0.34
CA MET A 43 -2.20 3.30 -1.49
C MET A 43 -3.69 3.63 -1.47
N PRO A 44 -4.12 4.72 -2.13
CA PRO A 44 -5.54 4.99 -2.27
C PRO A 44 -6.22 3.95 -3.20
N VAL A 45 -7.51 3.68 -2.99
CA VAL A 45 -8.28 2.73 -3.81
C VAL A 45 -8.19 2.98 -5.32
N SER A 46 -8.11 4.25 -5.72
CA SER A 46 -7.90 4.64 -7.10
C SER A 46 -6.61 4.06 -7.70
N ARG A 47 -5.50 4.05 -6.96
CA ARG A 47 -4.22 3.49 -7.41
C ARG A 47 -4.29 1.98 -7.62
N ALA A 48 -5.05 1.29 -6.77
CA ALA A 48 -5.27 -0.14 -6.91
C ALA A 48 -6.03 -0.48 -8.21
N PHE A 49 -6.98 0.37 -8.62
CA PHE A 49 -7.76 0.17 -9.84
C PHE A 49 -7.06 0.63 -11.13
N PHE A 50 -6.38 1.78 -11.12
CA PHE A 50 -5.79 2.34 -12.34
C PHE A 50 -4.53 1.60 -12.81
N ASN A 51 -3.82 0.94 -11.90
CA ASN A 51 -2.58 0.24 -12.21
C ASN A 51 -2.72 -1.27 -11.94
N SER A 52 -3.38 -1.97 -12.86
CA SER A 52 -3.65 -3.41 -12.74
C SER A 52 -2.41 -4.28 -12.46
N ASN A 53 -1.23 -3.83 -12.90
CA ASN A 53 0.03 -4.56 -12.70
C ASN A 53 0.77 -4.21 -11.39
N LEU A 54 0.39 -3.13 -10.69
CA LEU A 54 1.13 -2.68 -9.51
C LEU A 54 1.05 -3.71 -8.38
N ILE A 55 -0.17 -4.11 -7.99
CA ILE A 55 -0.38 -5.06 -6.88
C ILE A 55 0.25 -6.43 -7.19
N PRO A 56 0.03 -7.06 -8.37
CA PRO A 56 0.69 -8.32 -8.71
C PRO A 56 2.21 -8.23 -8.68
N THR A 57 2.79 -7.12 -9.13
CA THR A 57 4.25 -6.93 -9.12
C THR A 57 4.79 -6.78 -7.72
N LEU A 58 4.11 -6.03 -6.84
CA LEU A 58 4.47 -5.92 -5.42
C LEU A 58 4.38 -7.29 -4.72
N ASN A 59 3.33 -8.06 -4.99
CA ASN A 59 3.14 -9.40 -4.42
C ASN A 59 4.26 -10.36 -4.81
N LYS A 60 4.71 -10.34 -6.08
CA LYS A 60 5.87 -11.12 -6.54
C LYS A 60 7.17 -10.78 -5.82
N LEU A 61 7.27 -9.58 -5.26
CA LEU A 61 8.42 -9.11 -4.47
C LEU A 61 8.25 -9.37 -2.98
N GLY A 62 7.17 -10.02 -2.56
CA GLY A 62 6.84 -10.24 -1.15
C GLY A 62 6.35 -8.98 -0.42
N VAL A 63 5.98 -7.93 -1.16
CA VAL A 63 5.56 -6.65 -0.61
C VAL A 63 4.05 -6.64 -0.42
N LYS A 64 3.62 -6.41 0.83
CA LYS A 64 2.20 -6.37 1.19
C LYS A 64 1.58 -5.03 0.81
N SER A 65 0.44 -5.06 0.13
CA SER A 65 -0.31 -3.86 -0.24
C SER A 65 -1.51 -3.64 0.69
N TYR A 66 -1.64 -2.43 1.24
CA TYR A 66 -2.81 -1.98 1.98
C TYR A 66 -3.52 -0.86 1.22
N VAL A 67 -4.86 -0.92 1.16
CA VAL A 67 -5.65 0.05 0.39
C VAL A 67 -6.52 0.89 1.30
N TYR A 68 -6.50 2.21 1.10
CA TYR A 68 -7.34 3.16 1.85
C TYR A 68 -8.15 4.09 0.93
N THR A 69 -9.25 4.67 1.37
CA THR A 69 -10.17 4.08 2.34
C THR A 69 -11.20 3.27 1.56
N VAL A 70 -11.47 2.03 1.96
CA VAL A 70 -12.43 1.14 1.31
C VAL A 70 -13.56 0.85 2.29
N ASN A 71 -14.76 1.34 1.99
CA ASN A 71 -15.93 1.20 2.88
C ASN A 71 -16.99 0.22 2.33
N SER A 72 -16.74 -0.41 1.17
CA SER A 72 -17.66 -1.33 0.51
C SER A 72 -17.12 -2.76 0.58
N ARG A 73 -17.84 -3.67 1.23
CA ARG A 73 -17.45 -5.10 1.33
C ARG A 73 -17.28 -5.76 -0.04
N PRO A 74 -18.19 -5.57 -1.02
CA PRO A 74 -17.96 -6.07 -2.38
C PRO A 74 -16.64 -5.58 -2.99
N VAL A 75 -16.26 -4.32 -2.74
CA VAL A 75 -14.99 -3.76 -3.23
C VAL A 75 -13.79 -4.37 -2.48
N MET A 76 -13.89 -4.56 -1.16
CA MET A 76 -12.85 -5.27 -0.40
C MET A 76 -12.63 -6.68 -0.94
N GLN A 77 -13.71 -7.44 -1.14
CA GLN A 77 -13.62 -8.81 -1.66
C GLN A 77 -12.96 -8.85 -3.04
N LEU A 78 -13.33 -7.92 -3.93
CA LEU A 78 -12.72 -7.80 -5.25
C LEU A 78 -11.22 -7.53 -5.15
N LEU A 79 -10.82 -6.52 -4.37
CA LEU A 79 -9.42 -6.15 -4.18
C LEU A 79 -8.61 -7.25 -3.50
N TYR A 80 -9.20 -7.96 -2.53
CA TYR A 80 -8.59 -9.12 -1.87
C TYR A 80 -8.30 -10.22 -2.89
N ASN A 81 -9.26 -10.53 -3.77
CA ASN A 81 -9.05 -11.48 -4.87
C ASN A 81 -7.97 -11.03 -5.87
N PHE A 82 -7.74 -9.72 -6.01
CA PHE A 82 -6.61 -9.16 -6.77
C PHE A 82 -5.26 -9.18 -6.02
N GLY A 83 -5.24 -9.69 -4.79
CA GLY A 83 -4.04 -9.86 -3.98
C GLY A 83 -3.70 -8.66 -3.10
N VAL A 84 -4.65 -7.77 -2.80
CA VAL A 84 -4.49 -6.78 -1.73
C VAL A 84 -4.43 -7.49 -0.38
N HIS A 85 -3.49 -7.09 0.48
CA HIS A 85 -3.26 -7.75 1.78
C HIS A 85 -4.17 -7.23 2.90
N GLY A 86 -4.56 -5.95 2.86
CA GLY A 86 -5.41 -5.36 3.89
C GLY A 86 -6.03 -4.03 3.50
N PHE A 87 -6.94 -3.54 4.32
CA PHE A 87 -7.75 -2.36 4.04
C PHE A 87 -7.76 -1.41 5.23
N TYR A 88 -7.80 -0.11 4.94
CA TYR A 88 -8.28 0.88 5.90
C TYR A 88 -9.74 1.18 5.57
N THR A 89 -10.58 1.18 6.59
CA THR A 89 -12.02 1.42 6.52
C THR A 89 -12.41 2.43 7.58
N ASP A 90 -13.39 3.28 7.28
CA ASP A 90 -14.00 4.18 8.27
C ASP A 90 -15.05 3.46 9.12
N ARG A 91 -15.41 2.22 8.77
CA ARG A 91 -16.34 1.39 9.54
C ARG A 91 -15.58 0.69 10.68
N GLU A 92 -16.17 0.70 11.88
CA GLU A 92 -15.66 -0.03 13.04
C GLU A 92 -15.87 -1.54 12.95
N GLU A 93 -16.81 -1.99 12.12
CA GLU A 93 -17.17 -3.40 11.96
C GLU A 93 -16.09 -4.19 11.20
N SER A 94 -15.73 -5.35 11.76
CA SER A 94 -14.84 -6.31 11.11
C SER A 94 -15.48 -6.86 9.82
N PRO A 95 -14.72 -7.14 8.76
CA PRO A 95 -15.25 -7.81 7.55
C PRO A 95 -15.87 -9.19 7.80
N GLU A 96 -15.59 -9.79 8.97
CA GLU A 96 -16.00 -11.15 9.35
C GLU A 96 -17.38 -11.24 10.03
N GLU A 97 -18.01 -10.13 10.41
CA GLU A 97 -19.36 -10.08 11.03
C GLU A 97 -20.45 -9.71 10.04
#